data_AF-A0A9E6CXX1-F1
#
_entry.id   AF-A0A9E6CXX1-F1
#
_cell.length_a   1.000
_cell.length_b   1.000
_cell.length_c   1.000
_cell.angle_alpha   90.00
_cell.angle_beta   90.00
_cell.angle_gamma   90.00
#
_symmetry.space_group_name_H-M   'P 1'
#
loop_
_entity.id
_entity.type
_entity.pdbx_description
1 polymer ?
#
loop_
_entity_poly.entity_id
_entity_poly.type
_entity_poly.pdbx_seq_one_letter_code
_entity_poly.pdbx_strand_id
1 'polypeptide(L)'
;MKKLILTTLAGFVASFIFGSISYFLYYEKLMVALMEKYPASIKTEPDLMIGMGAGLVQSLLMAYSFDKMNFNTLKSGALNGIWFAGGIWMIANLNNLSMLSFYETSFVITDTVISAALGAFAGAAIGWTLDKQK
;
A
#
# COMPACT_ATOMS: atom_id res chain seq x y z
N MET A 1 -9.04 19.71 10.28
CA MET A 1 -7.60 19.37 10.15
C MET A 1 -7.16 18.24 11.09
N LYS A 2 -7.35 18.35 12.41
CA LYS A 2 -6.96 17.30 13.39
C LYS A 2 -7.46 15.89 13.03
N LYS A 3 -8.75 15.77 12.66
CA LYS A 3 -9.37 14.51 12.20
C LYS A 3 -8.58 13.85 11.07
N LEU A 4 -8.35 14.56 9.98
CA LEU A 4 -7.65 14.05 8.80
C LEU A 4 -6.21 13.62 9.11
N ILE A 5 -5.48 14.39 9.93
CA ILE A 5 -4.11 14.06 10.34
C ILE A 5 -4.09 12.74 11.13
N LEU A 6 -4.94 12.61 12.14
CA LEU A 6 -4.99 11.39 12.97
C LEU A 6 -5.37 10.16 12.15
N THR A 7 -6.37 10.29 11.28
CA THR A 7 -6.80 9.21 10.39
C THR A 7 -5.69 8.81 9.42
N THR A 8 -4.98 9.78 8.86
CA THR A 8 -3.83 9.54 7.96
C THR A 8 -2.71 8.79 8.69
N LEU A 9 -2.37 9.19 9.92
CA LEU A 9 -1.35 8.51 10.72
C LEU A 9 -1.75 7.08 11.07
N ALA A 10 -3.02 6.86 11.43
CA ALA A 10 -3.53 5.52 11.72
C ALA A 10 -3.41 4.58 10.50
N GLY A 11 -3.83 5.05 9.32
CA GLY A 11 -3.67 4.29 8.08
C GLY A 11 -2.20 4.05 7.72
N PHE A 12 -1.33 5.03 7.95
CA PHE A 12 0.10 4.93 7.64
C PHE A 12 0.78 3.88 8.52
N VAL A 13 0.55 3.91 9.83
CA VAL A 13 1.10 2.94 10.78
C VAL A 13 0.59 1.52 10.45
N ALA A 14 -0.70 1.37 10.14
CA ALA A 14 -1.27 0.09 9.75
C ALA A 14 -0.62 -0.46 8.45
N SER A 15 -0.47 0.40 7.43
CA SER A 15 0.24 0.05 6.19
C SER A 15 1.70 -0.30 6.45
N PHE A 16 2.40 0.43 7.32
CA PHE A 16 3.80 0.18 7.64
C PHE A 16 4.00 -1.17 8.32
N ILE A 17 3.14 -1.52 9.29
CA ILE A 17 3.19 -2.82 9.97
C ILE A 17 2.94 -3.96 8.96
N PHE A 18 1.87 -3.85 8.17
CA PHE A 18 1.55 -4.88 7.17
C PHE A 18 2.65 -4.98 6.09
N GLY A 19 3.12 -3.84 5.58
CA GLY A 19 4.17 -3.75 4.57
C GLY A 19 5.50 -4.33 5.04
N SER A 20 5.86 -4.13 6.32
CA SER A 20 7.05 -4.75 6.90
C SER A 20 6.92 -6.27 6.92
N ILE A 21 5.75 -6.80 7.29
CA ILE A 21 5.49 -8.24 7.31
C ILE A 21 5.53 -8.82 5.89
N SER A 22 4.86 -8.18 4.93
CA SER A 22 4.87 -8.65 3.54
C SER A 22 6.26 -8.57 2.91
N TYR A 23 7.08 -7.60 3.31
CA TYR A 23 8.47 -7.50 2.88
C TYR A 23 9.28 -8.74 3.25
N PHE A 24 9.33 -9.10 4.53
CA PHE A 24 10.10 -10.27 4.98
C PHE A 24 9.52 -11.60 4.48
N LEU A 25 8.20 -11.69 4.27
CA LEU A 25 7.57 -12.92 3.81
C LEU A 25 7.67 -13.14 2.29
N TYR A 26 7.74 -12.08 1.49
CA TYR A 26 7.65 -12.17 0.03
C TYR A 26 8.67 -11.31 -0.71
N TYR A 27 8.70 -9.99 -0.45
CA TYR A 27 9.46 -9.08 -1.31
C TYR A 27 10.97 -9.15 -1.14
N GLU A 28 11.49 -9.52 0.04
CA GLU A 28 12.93 -9.56 0.29
C GLU A 28 13.67 -10.47 -0.70
N LYS A 29 13.23 -11.74 -0.81
CA LYS A 29 13.85 -12.73 -1.71
C LYS A 29 13.75 -12.30 -3.18
N LEU A 30 12.62 -11.73 -3.56
CA LEU A 30 12.42 -11.23 -4.92
C LEU A 30 13.37 -10.07 -5.23
N MET A 31 13.51 -9.11 -4.31
CA MET A 31 14.37 -7.95 -4.50
C MET A 31 15.84 -8.36 -4.64
N VAL A 32 16.30 -9.34 -3.84
CA VAL A 32 17.65 -9.92 -4.00
C VAL A 32 17.84 -10.51 -5.39
N ALA A 33 16.92 -11.35 -5.86
CA ALA A 33 17.02 -11.95 -7.20
C ALA A 33 17.00 -10.90 -8.32
N LEU A 34 16.20 -9.84 -8.16
CA LEU A 34 16.14 -8.74 -9.12
C LEU A 34 17.42 -7.89 -9.11
N MET A 35 18.01 -7.63 -7.93
CA MET A 35 19.29 -6.90 -7.80
C MET A 35 20.45 -7.66 -8.44
N GLU A 36 20.51 -8.97 -8.27
CA GLU A 36 21.53 -9.82 -8.92
C GLU A 36 21.40 -9.79 -10.45
N LYS A 37 20.16 -9.77 -10.96
CA LYS A 37 19.87 -9.80 -12.39
C LYS A 37 19.99 -8.42 -13.07
N TYR A 38 19.70 -7.34 -12.35
CA TYR A 38 19.66 -5.97 -12.88
C TYR A 38 20.37 -4.95 -11.96
N PRO A 39 21.67 -5.12 -11.66
CA PRO A 39 22.38 -4.33 -10.66
C PRO A 39 22.56 -2.85 -11.04
N ALA A 40 22.51 -2.52 -12.34
CA ALA A 40 22.58 -1.14 -12.82
C ALA A 40 21.25 -0.38 -12.69
N SER A 41 20.13 -1.09 -12.50
CA SER A 41 18.77 -0.53 -12.53
C SER A 41 18.06 -0.55 -11.18
N ILE A 42 18.55 -1.36 -10.23
CA ILE A 42 17.93 -1.55 -8.92
C ILE A 42 18.93 -1.16 -7.84
N LYS A 43 18.50 -0.28 -6.92
CA LYS A 43 19.32 0.13 -5.78
C LYS A 43 19.62 -1.07 -4.89
N THR A 44 20.86 -1.16 -4.42
CA THR A 44 21.32 -2.22 -3.48
C THR A 44 20.53 -2.22 -2.17
N GLU A 45 20.09 -1.05 -1.72
CA GLU A 45 19.22 -0.89 -0.56
C GLU A 45 18.00 -0.05 -0.94
N PRO A 46 16.79 -0.46 -0.54
CA PRO A 46 15.60 0.37 -0.68
C PRO A 46 15.76 1.70 0.05
N ASP A 47 15.37 2.79 -0.63
CA ASP A 47 15.31 4.11 0.01
C ASP A 47 14.08 4.18 0.92
N LEU A 48 14.29 3.91 2.21
CA LEU A 48 13.22 3.84 3.20
C LEU A 48 12.46 5.16 3.33
N MET A 49 13.13 6.30 3.17
CA MET A 49 12.48 7.61 3.27
C MET A 49 11.50 7.84 2.13
N ILE A 50 11.89 7.49 0.90
CA ILE A 50 10.99 7.55 -0.25
C ILE A 50 9.82 6.56 -0.08
N GLY A 51 10.10 5.34 0.37
CA GLY A 51 9.08 4.32 0.62
C GLY A 51 8.06 4.75 1.68
N MET A 52 8.53 5.30 2.81
CA MET A 52 7.67 5.86 3.85
C MET A 52 6.88 7.06 3.33
N GLY A 53 7.49 7.92 2.51
CA GLY A 53 6.80 9.02 1.84
C GLY A 53 5.64 8.54 0.97
N ALA A 54 5.86 7.50 0.16
CA ALA A 54 4.82 6.90 -0.67
C ALA A 54 3.66 6.35 0.19
N GLY A 55 3.97 5.61 1.25
CA GLY A 55 2.96 5.09 2.18
C GLY A 55 2.17 6.19 2.88
N LEU A 56 2.81 7.30 3.25
CA LEU A 56 2.15 8.44 3.89
C LEU A 56 1.19 9.15 2.92
N VAL A 57 1.62 9.38 1.67
CA VAL A 57 0.79 9.98 0.62
C VAL A 57 -0.41 9.09 0.29
N GLN A 58 -0.21 7.77 0.18
CA GLN A 58 -1.30 6.83 -0.04
C GLN A 58 -2.30 6.86 1.12
N SER A 59 -1.82 6.86 2.36
CA SER A 59 -2.67 6.93 3.55
C SER A 59 -3.48 8.23 3.61
N LEU A 60 -2.86 9.37 3.27
CA LEU A 60 -3.53 10.66 3.20
C LEU A 60 -4.66 10.65 2.17
N LEU A 61 -4.38 10.12 0.97
CA LEU A 61 -5.35 10.02 -0.11
C LEU A 61 -6.53 9.11 0.28
N MET A 62 -6.25 7.97 0.92
CA MET A 62 -7.29 7.07 1.43
C MET A 62 -8.13 7.75 2.52
N ALA A 63 -7.49 8.37 3.52
CA ALA A 63 -8.16 9.04 4.63
C ALA A 63 -9.08 10.17 4.14
N TYR A 64 -8.59 11.00 3.21
CA TYR A 64 -9.38 12.07 2.60
C TYR A 64 -10.57 11.51 1.82
N SER A 65 -10.34 10.51 0.96
CA SER A 65 -11.39 9.88 0.16
C SER A 65 -12.46 9.24 1.04
N PHE A 66 -12.06 8.50 2.08
CA PHE A 66 -12.98 7.77 2.95
C PHE A 66 -13.83 8.70 3.79
N ASP A 67 -13.27 9.84 4.24
CA ASP A 67 -14.04 10.88 4.93
C ASP A 67 -15.11 11.48 4.01
N LYS A 68 -14.76 11.79 2.76
CA LYS A 68 -15.69 12.37 1.77
C LYS A 68 -16.76 11.38 1.30
N MET A 69 -16.42 10.11 1.21
CA MET A 69 -17.34 9.04 0.77
C MET A 69 -18.07 8.37 1.93
N ASN A 70 -17.88 8.85 3.16
CA ASN A 70 -18.52 8.34 4.37
C ASN A 70 -18.19 6.87 4.68
N PHE A 71 -16.99 6.39 4.30
CA PHE A 71 -16.47 5.06 4.64
C PHE A 71 -15.87 5.06 6.05
N ASN A 72 -16.74 5.27 7.04
CA ASN A 72 -16.38 5.62 8.41
C ASN A 72 -16.73 4.53 9.42
N THR A 73 -16.57 3.26 9.04
CA THR A 73 -16.66 2.11 9.95
C THR A 73 -15.49 1.17 9.66
N LEU A 74 -15.13 0.31 10.61
CA LEU A 74 -14.07 -0.68 10.41
C LEU A 74 -14.33 -1.54 9.17
N LYS A 75 -15.56 -2.06 9.01
CA LYS A 75 -15.95 -2.91 7.87
C LYS A 75 -15.95 -2.15 6.54
N SER A 76 -16.57 -0.97 6.49
CA SER A 76 -16.61 -0.20 5.24
C SER A 76 -15.23 0.31 4.84
N GLY A 77 -14.39 0.69 5.81
CA GLY A 77 -13.00 1.05 5.58
C GLY A 77 -12.19 -0.12 5.02
N ALA A 78 -12.31 -1.32 5.60
CA ALA A 78 -11.59 -2.50 5.11
C ALA A 78 -11.97 -2.86 3.67
N LEU A 79 -13.28 -2.96 3.38
CA LEU A 79 -13.76 -3.34 2.05
C LEU A 79 -13.37 -2.32 0.97
N ASN A 80 -13.46 -1.04 1.26
CA ASN A 80 -13.04 -0.01 0.30
C ASN A 80 -11.52 0.09 0.22
N GLY A 81 -10.80 -0.24 1.29
CA GLY A 81 -9.34 -0.30 1.30
C GLY A 81 -8.78 -1.35 0.35
N ILE A 82 -9.42 -2.52 0.25
CA ILE A 82 -9.12 -3.56 -0.73
C ILE A 82 -9.12 -2.98 -2.14
N TRP A 83 -10.22 -2.32 -2.52
CA TRP A 83 -10.38 -1.74 -3.85
C TRP A 83 -9.41 -0.58 -4.10
N PHE A 84 -9.19 0.26 -3.09
CA PHE A 84 -8.34 1.44 -3.22
C PHE A 84 -6.86 1.04 -3.43
N ALA A 85 -6.29 0.26 -2.50
CA ALA A 85 -4.90 -0.14 -2.59
C ALA A 85 -4.69 -1.17 -3.71
N GLY A 86 -5.55 -2.18 -3.80
CA GLY A 86 -5.49 -3.18 -4.88
C GLY A 86 -5.57 -2.53 -6.26
N GLY A 87 -6.46 -1.55 -6.45
CA GLY A 87 -6.58 -0.79 -7.69
C GLY A 87 -5.32 0.04 -8.02
N ILE A 88 -4.81 0.80 -7.06
CA ILE A 88 -3.59 1.61 -7.25
C ILE A 88 -2.40 0.73 -7.64
N TRP A 89 -2.19 -0.37 -6.92
CA TRP A 89 -1.06 -1.26 -7.17
C TRP A 89 -1.24 -2.08 -8.44
N MET A 90 -2.47 -2.50 -8.79
CA MET A 90 -2.73 -3.13 -10.08
C MET A 90 -2.37 -2.18 -11.25
N ILE A 91 -2.72 -0.89 -11.15
CA ILE A 91 -2.34 0.10 -12.15
C ILE A 91 -0.81 0.21 -12.25
N ALA A 92 -0.10 0.35 -11.12
CA ALA A 92 1.36 0.43 -11.11
C ALA A 92 2.00 -0.83 -11.70
N ASN A 93 1.51 -2.01 -11.34
CA ASN A 93 2.00 -3.28 -11.82
C ASN A 93 1.75 -3.49 -13.32
N LEU A 94 0.59 -3.09 -13.85
CA LEU A 94 0.31 -3.16 -15.28
C LEU A 94 1.20 -2.21 -16.09
N ASN A 95 1.52 -1.02 -15.55
CA ASN A 95 2.48 -0.11 -16.17
C ASN A 95 3.89 -0.71 -16.17
N ASN A 96 4.31 -1.33 -15.06
CA ASN A 96 5.60 -2.02 -15.00
C ASN A 96 5.66 -3.21 -15.97
N LEU A 97 4.59 -4.00 -16.05
CA LEU A 97 4.49 -5.14 -16.97
C LEU A 97 4.53 -4.73 -18.44
N SER A 98 4.00 -3.55 -18.79
CA SER A 98 4.04 -3.04 -20.17
C SER A 98 5.40 -2.46 -20.57
N MET A 99 6.19 -2.01 -19.60
CA MET A 99 7.46 -1.29 -19.84
C MET A 99 8.71 -2.13 -19.56
N LEU A 100 8.64 -3.12 -18.64
CA LEU A 100 9.80 -3.83 -18.12
C LEU A 100 9.76 -5.30 -18.54
N SER A 101 10.84 -5.75 -19.18
CA SER A 101 10.98 -7.13 -19.69
C SER A 101 11.13 -8.20 -18.61
N PHE A 102 11.30 -7.80 -17.35
CA PHE A 102 11.53 -8.69 -16.21
C PHE A 102 10.35 -8.79 -15.24
N TYR A 103 9.28 -8.04 -15.49
CA TYR A 103 8.06 -8.13 -14.71
C TYR A 103 7.21 -9.28 -15.24
N GLU A 104 6.86 -10.23 -14.38
CA GLU A 104 6.03 -11.37 -14.76
C GLU A 104 4.57 -11.17 -14.34
N THR A 105 3.63 -11.71 -15.11
CA THR A 105 2.19 -11.67 -14.77
C THR A 105 1.90 -12.32 -13.42
N SER A 106 2.65 -13.38 -13.06
CA SER A 106 2.59 -14.05 -11.76
C SER A 106 2.85 -13.06 -10.62
N PHE A 107 3.92 -12.27 -10.74
CA PHE A 107 4.27 -11.23 -9.78
C PHE A 107 3.19 -10.14 -9.70
N VAL A 108 2.68 -9.66 -10.85
CA VAL A 108 1.61 -8.65 -10.89
C VAL A 108 0.39 -9.08 -10.08
N ILE A 109 -0.04 -10.34 -10.24
CA ILE A 109 -1.19 -10.88 -9.52
C ILE A 109 -0.88 -10.98 -8.03
N THR A 110 0.27 -11.55 -7.65
CA THR A 110 0.64 -11.72 -6.24
C THR A 110 0.77 -10.38 -5.52
N ASP A 111 1.49 -9.42 -6.11
CA ASP A 111 1.65 -8.08 -5.53
C ASP A 111 0.31 -7.36 -5.38
N THR A 112 -0.58 -7.47 -6.37
CA THR A 112 -1.91 -6.86 -6.30
C THR A 112 -2.74 -7.45 -5.16
N VAL A 113 -2.68 -8.77 -4.94
CA VAL A 113 -3.38 -9.43 -3.83
C VAL A 113 -2.81 -9.02 -2.48
N ILE A 114 -1.49 -8.97 -2.33
CA ILE A 114 -0.82 -8.50 -1.11
C ILE A 114 -1.20 -7.05 -0.83
N SER A 115 -1.19 -6.20 -1.86
CA SER A 115 -1.55 -4.79 -1.77
C SER A 115 -3.02 -4.58 -1.43
N ALA A 116 -3.92 -5.42 -1.93
CA ALA A 116 -5.32 -5.42 -1.53
C ALA A 116 -5.51 -5.78 -0.06
N ALA A 117 -4.75 -6.77 0.46
CA ALA A 117 -4.77 -7.13 1.87
C ALA A 117 -4.19 -6.00 2.76
N LEU A 118 -3.09 -5.36 2.32
CA LEU A 118 -2.55 -4.15 2.95
C LEU A 118 -3.62 -3.06 3.01
N GLY A 119 -4.30 -2.83 1.88
CA GLY A 119 -5.41 -1.89 1.77
C GLY A 119 -6.53 -2.18 2.74
N ALA A 120 -6.90 -3.44 2.92
CA ALA A 120 -7.90 -3.85 3.90
C ALA A 120 -7.49 -3.44 5.32
N PHE A 121 -6.24 -3.69 5.70
CA PHE A 121 -5.71 -3.38 7.04
C PHE A 121 -5.65 -1.87 7.29
N ALA A 122 -5.08 -1.12 6.33
CA ALA A 122 -4.97 0.33 6.39
C ALA A 122 -6.35 0.99 6.36
N GLY A 123 -7.22 0.52 5.46
CA GLY A 123 -8.59 0.99 5.32
C GLY A 123 -9.43 0.73 6.58
N ALA A 124 -9.26 -0.41 7.23
CA ALA A 124 -9.90 -0.71 8.52
C ALA A 124 -9.48 0.29 9.60
N ALA A 125 -8.19 0.57 9.73
CA ALA A 125 -7.65 1.54 10.68
C ALA A 125 -8.18 2.96 10.41
N ILE A 126 -8.22 3.36 9.14
CA ILE A 126 -8.79 4.64 8.69
C ILE A 126 -10.27 4.72 9.04
N GLY A 127 -11.07 3.72 8.63
CA GLY A 127 -12.52 3.70 8.85
C GLY A 127 -12.88 3.71 10.32
N TRP A 128 -12.16 2.95 11.14
CA TRP A 128 -12.30 2.95 12.60
C TRP A 128 -11.95 4.31 13.22
N THR A 129 -10.85 4.93 12.77
CA THR A 129 -10.43 6.24 13.29
C THR A 129 -11.43 7.33 12.91
N LEU A 130 -11.95 7.32 11.68
CA LEU A 130 -13.00 8.24 11.24
C LEU A 130 -14.28 8.11 12.07
N ASP A 131 -14.66 6.88 12.45
CA ASP A 131 -15.81 6.62 13.31
C ASP A 131 -15.64 7.25 14.70
N LYS A 132 -14.45 7.14 15.28
CA LYS A 132 -14.11 7.72 16.60
C LYS A 132 -13.97 9.24 16.61
N GLN A 133 -13.90 9.87 15.44
CA GLN A 133 -13.75 11.32 15.27
C GLN A 133 -15.03 11.99 14.74
N LYS A 134 -16.16 11.26 14.73
CA LYS A 134 -17.51 11.83 14.56
C LYS A 134 -17.89 12.59 15.82
#